data_AF-A0A7Z0LEP3-F1
#
_entry.id   AF-A0A7Z0LEP3-F1
#
_cell.length_a   1.000
_cell.length_b   1.000
_cell.length_c   1.000
_cell.angle_alpha   90.00
_cell.angle_beta   90.00
_cell.angle_gamma   90.00
#
_symmetry.space_group_name_H-M   'P 1'
#
loop_
_entity.id
_entity.type
_entity.pdbx_description
1 polymer ?
#
loop_
_entity_poly.entity_id
_entity_poly.type
_entity_poly.pdbx_seq_one_letter_code
_entity_poly.pdbx_strand_id
1 'polypeptide(L)' 'LLSDILREQSVLHADETSYRVLESDTNLTYFWTFLSGKNEEHGIILYHHNQRRNGQVAKEVLCDFKGYL' A
#
# COMPACT_ATOMS: atom_id res chain seq x y z
N LEU A 1 1.85 -12.54 -7.54
CA LEU A 1 0.96 -11.89 -6.54
C LEU A 1 0.40 -10.61 -7.17
N LEU A 2 -0.74 -10.06 -6.71
CA LEU A 2 -1.26 -8.78 -7.24
C LEU A 2 -0.26 -7.62 -7.09
N SER A 3 0.62 -7.68 -6.08
CA SER A 3 1.69 -6.68 -5.91
C SER A 3 2.77 -6.76 -6.98
N ASP A 4 3.00 -7.92 -7.61
CA ASP A 4 3.94 -8.03 -8.73
C ASP A 4 3.40 -7.28 -9.94
N ILE A 5 2.14 -7.52 -10.30
CA ILE A 5 1.44 -6.85 -11.42
C ILE A 5 1.37 -5.34 -11.18
N LEU A 6 1.10 -4.93 -9.93
CA LEU A 6 1.09 -3.53 -9.55
C LEU A 6 2.45 -2.86 -9.82
N ARG A 7 3.56 -3.52 -9.49
CA ARG A 7 4.92 -2.96 -9.68
C ARG A 7 5.36 -2.86 -11.14
N GLU A 8 4.70 -3.54 -12.07
CA GLU A 8 4.97 -3.42 -13.51
C GLU A 8 4.44 -2.10 -14.10
N GLN A 9 3.55 -1.41 -13.39
CA GLN A 9 2.92 -0.16 -13.83
C GLN A 9 3.89 1.02 -13.78
N SER A 10 3.69 2.02 -14.64
CA SER A 10 4.56 3.20 -14.67
C SER A 10 4.25 4.23 -13.59
N VAL A 11 3.01 4.24 -13.10
CA VAL A 11 2.50 5.16 -12.09
C VAL A 11 1.68 4.37 -11.09
N LEU A 12 1.93 4.62 -9.81
CA LEU A 12 1.18 4.08 -8.68
C LEU A 12 0.76 5.22 -7.76
N HIS A 13 -0.19 4.95 -6.89
CA HIS A 13 -0.48 5.81 -5.75
C HIS A 13 -0.34 5.00 -4.47
N ALA A 14 0.31 5.59 -3.46
CA ALA A 14 0.37 5.00 -2.13
C ALA A 14 0.01 6.02 -1.05
N ASP A 15 -0.75 5.58 -0.05
CA ASP A 15 -1.08 6.37 1.11
C ASP A 15 -1.07 5.53 2.39
N GLU A 16 -0.70 6.15 3.50
CA GLU A 16 -0.78 5.56 4.85
C GLU A 16 -1.83 6.31 5.65
N THR A 17 -2.92 5.61 6.00
CA THR A 17 -4.00 6.18 6.79
C THR A 17 -4.07 5.47 8.15
N SER A 18 -4.11 6.26 9.23
CA SER A 18 -4.29 5.73 10.58
C SER A 18 -5.76 5.44 10.89
N TYR A 19 -6.03 4.37 11.62
CA TYR A 19 -7.37 4.01 12.08
C TYR A 19 -7.33 3.25 13.41
N ARG A 20 -8.47 3.15 14.09
CA ARG A 20 -8.61 2.38 15.33
C ARG A 20 -9.32 1.05 15.06
N VAL A 21 -8.61 -0.04 15.29
CA VAL A 21 -9.19 -1.39 15.38
C VAL A 21 -9.80 -1.57 16.77
N LEU A 22 -11.01 -2.13 16.85
CA LEU A 22 -11.76 -2.27 18.10
C LEU A 22 -11.07 -3.21 19.11
N GLU A 23 -10.51 -4.32 18.63
CA GLU A 23 -9.85 -5.36 19.44
C GLU A 23 -8.34 -5.42 19.16
N SER A 24 -7.67 -4.26 19.16
CA SER A 24 -6.22 -4.17 18.99
C SER A 24 -5.51 -3.89 20.32
N ASP A 25 -4.33 -4.47 20.50
CA ASP A 25 -3.42 -4.17 21.61
C ASP A 25 -2.90 -2.72 21.58
N THR A 26 -3.07 -2.03 20.44
CA THR A 26 -2.71 -0.63 20.26
C THR A 26 -3.94 0.25 19.99
N ASN A 27 -3.96 1.45 20.58
CA ASN A 27 -5.04 2.43 20.38
C ASN A 27 -5.04 3.08 18.99
N LEU A 28 -3.96 2.92 18.22
CA LEU A 28 -3.77 3.48 16.89
C LEU A 28 -3.07 2.46 16.01
N THR A 29 -3.68 2.17 14.87
CA THR A 29 -3.17 1.27 13.84
C THR A 29 -3.15 1.99 12.51
N TYR A 30 -2.57 1.38 11.49
CA TYR A 30 -2.36 1.99 10.19
C TYR A 30 -2.75 1.00 9.10
N PHE A 31 -3.29 1.48 8.00
CA PHE A 31 -3.34 0.70 6.78
C PHE A 31 -2.68 1.48 5.66
N TRP A 32 -2.01 0.73 4.79
CA TRP A 32 -1.48 1.23 3.53
C TRP A 32 -2.45 0.88 2.42
N THR A 33 -2.71 1.85 1.54
CA THR A 33 -3.32 1.64 0.24
C THR A 33 -2.27 1.75 -0.84
N PHE A 34 -2.26 0.80 -1.76
CA PHE A 34 -1.51 0.89 -3.01
C PHE A 34 -2.49 0.73 -4.17
N LEU A 35 -2.55 1.71 -5.04
CA LEU A 35 -3.51 1.78 -6.13
C LEU A 35 -2.78 1.82 -7.46
N SER A 36 -3.36 1.16 -8.45
CA SER A 36 -2.95 1.34 -9.84
C SER A 36 -3.14 2.77 -10.32
N GLY A 37 -2.33 3.15 -11.31
CA GLY A 37 -2.56 4.35 -12.09
C GLY A 37 -3.95 4.34 -12.74
N LYS A 38 -4.54 5.53 -12.90
CA LYS A 38 -5.90 5.71 -13.40
C LYS A 38 -6.16 5.10 -14.79
N ASN A 39 -5.12 4.98 -15.61
CA ASN A 39 -5.21 4.56 -17.01
C ASN A 39 -4.77 3.11 -17.24
N GLU A 40 -4.52 2.36 -16.18
CA GLU A 40 -4.08 0.97 -16.26
C GLU A 40 -5.24 0.05 -16.67
N GLU A 41 -4.95 -0.97 -17.50
CA GLU A 41 -5.95 -1.92 -18.01
C GLU A 41 -6.61 -2.72 -16.88
N HIS A 42 -5.84 -3.00 -15.84
CA HIS A 42 -6.29 -3.71 -14.65
C HIS A 42 -6.11 -2.81 -13.42
N GLY A 43 -7.21 -2.29 -12.91
CA GLY A 43 -7.23 -1.51 -11.68
C GLY A 43 -7.02 -2.40 -10.47
N ILE A 44 -5.87 -2.26 -9.80
CA ILE A 44 -5.54 -2.99 -8.57
C ILE A 44 -5.63 -2.03 -7.39
N ILE A 45 -6.23 -2.52 -6.30
CA ILE A 45 -6.22 -1.85 -4.99
C ILE A 45 -5.75 -2.86 -3.95
N LEU A 46 -4.61 -2.57 -3.31
CA LEU A 46 -4.07 -3.37 -2.22
C LEU A 46 -4.23 -2.63 -0.91
N TYR A 47 -4.78 -3.33 0.08
CA TYR A 47 -4.85 -2.86 1.47
C TYR A 47 -3.90 -3.69 2.33
N HIS A 48 -3.08 -3.02 3.14
CA HIS A 48 -2.16 -3.68 4.05
C HIS A 48 -2.26 -3.07 5.45
N HIS A 49 -2.79 -3.83 6.41
CA HIS A 49 -2.84 -3.42 7.81
C HIS A 49 -1.48 -3.56 8.49
N ASN A 50 -1.13 -2.58 9.32
CA ASN A 50 -0.01 -2.67 10.25
C ASN A 50 -0.42 -2.11 11.63
N GLN A 51 -0.02 -2.79 12.69
CA GLN A 51 -0.29 -2.35 14.07
C GLN A 51 0.48 -1.06 14.45
N ARG A 52 1.55 -0.72 13.72
CA ARG A 52 2.39 0.45 13.98
C ARG A 52 2.65 1.24 12.71
N ARG A 53 2.98 2.53 12.89
CA ARG A 53 3.45 3.37 11.79
C ARG A 53 4.77 2.81 11.30
N ASN A 54 4.81 2.36 10.05
CA ASN A 54 5.97 1.67 9.54
C ASN A 54 6.16 1.88 8.04
N GLY A 55 7.05 2.81 7.69
CA GLY A 55 7.46 3.03 6.30
C GLY A 55 8.17 1.81 5.68
N GLN A 56 8.52 0.80 6.46
CA GLN A 56 9.02 -0.47 5.93
C GLN A 56 7.95 -1.20 5.11
N VAL A 57 6.66 -1.03 5.41
CA VAL A 57 5.57 -1.60 4.60
C VAL A 57 5.65 -1.10 3.17
N ALA A 58 5.83 0.22 2.98
CA ALA A 58 5.99 0.80 1.66
C ALA A 58 7.24 0.25 0.94
N LYS A 59 8.36 0.07 1.66
CA LYS A 59 9.59 -0.50 1.08
C LYS A 59 9.41 -1.96 0.66
N GLU A 60 8.69 -2.77 1.43
CA GLU A 60 8.43 -4.18 1.11
C GLU A 60 7.48 -4.31 -0.08
N VAL A 61 6.46 -3.46 -0.17
CA VAL A 61 5.49 -3.50 -1.26
C VAL A 61 6.06 -2.89 -2.55
N LEU A 62 6.78 -1.77 -2.47
CA LEU A 62 7.37 -1.13 -3.65
C LEU A 62 8.67 -1.81 -4.09
N CYS A 63 9.38 -2.49 -3.19
CA CYS A 63 10.64 -3.16 -3.48
C CYS A 63 11.63 -2.24 -4.22
N ASP A 64 11.93 -2.53 -5.49
CA ASP A 64 12.83 -1.78 -6.36
C ASP A 64 12.09 -0.92 -7.42
N PHE A 65 10.79 -0.69 -7.24
CA PHE A 65 9.94 0.11 -8.13
C PHE A 65 10.63 1.39 -8.62
N LYS A 66 10.64 1.58 -9.95
CA LYS A 66 11.33 2.68 -10.64
C LYS A 66 10.37 3.70 -11.27
N GLY A 67 9.06 3.48 -11.17
CA GLY A 67 8.04 4.37 -11.71
C GLY A 67 7.77 5.58 -10.81
N TYR A 68 6.68 6.27 -11.10
CA TYR A 68 6.19 7.39 -10.31
C TYR A 68 5.21 6.93 -9.24
N LEU A 69 5.30 7.52 -8.05
CA LEU A 69 4.45 7.26 -6.89
C LEU A 69 3.65 8.51 -6.51
#